data_AF-A0A9P9MW69-F1
#
_entry.id   AF-A0A9P9MW69-F1
#
_cell.length_a   1.000
_cell.length_b   1.000
_cell.length_c   1.000
_cell.angle_alpha   90.00
_cell.angle_beta   90.00
_cell.angle_gamma   90.00
#
_symmetry.space_group_name_H-M   'P 1'
#
loop_
_entity.id
_entity.type
_entity.pdbx_description
1 polymer ?
#
loop_
_entity_poly.entity_id
_entity_poly.type
_entity_poly.pdbx_seq_one_letter_code
_entity_poly.pdbx_strand_id
1 'polypeptide(L)' 'FGYGHHTCPGRFLAANKVKMIIARLSLDYDLKMPDNEMQERYQQIEFGPFIPPTSRKILMIKKV' A
#
# COMPACT_ATOMS: atom_id res chain seq x y z
N PHE A 1 5.20 -12.89 -5.95
CA PHE A 1 6.47 -13.36 -5.34
C PHE A 1 7.17 -14.47 -6.16
N GLY A 2 6.92 -14.59 -7.47
CA GLY A 2 7.49 -15.67 -8.30
C GLY A 2 6.96 -17.07 -7.95
N TYR A 3 7.41 -18.09 -8.69
CA TYR A 3 7.05 -19.49 -8.51
C TYR A 3 8.28 -20.41 -8.65
N GLY A 4 8.22 -21.61 -8.04
CA GLY A 4 9.27 -22.63 -8.13
C GLY A 4 10.65 -22.14 -7.66
N HIS A 5 11.69 -22.47 -8.42
CA HIS A 5 13.07 -22.08 -8.10
C HIS A 5 13.33 -20.56 -8.15
N HIS A 6 12.42 -19.79 -8.76
CA HIS A 6 12.52 -18.33 -8.84
C HIS A 6 11.57 -17.60 -7.88
N THR A 7 11.01 -18.31 -6.89
CA THR A 7 10.23 -17.65 -5.83
C THR A 7 11.13 -16.71 -5.03
N CYS A 8 10.65 -15.49 -4.80
CA CYS A 8 11.33 -14.49 -3.98
C CYS A 8 11.62 -15.07 -2.58
N PRO A 9 12.90 -15.17 -2.18
CA PRO A 9 13.26 -15.70 -0.87
C PRO A 9 12.78 -14.77 0.27
N GLY A 10 12.64 -13.47 -0.01
CA GLY A 10 12.19 -12.46 0.95
C GLY A 10 10.68 -12.35 1.16
N ARG A 11 9.83 -13.19 0.52
CA ARG A 11 8.36 -13.02 0.56
C ARG A 11 7.75 -13.01 1.97
N PHE A 12 8.29 -13.82 2.88
CA PHE A 12 7.80 -13.89 4.26
C PHE A 12 8.21 -12.66 5.06
N LEU A 13 9.44 -12.20 4.90
CA LEU A 13 9.90 -10.95 5.50
C LEU A 13 9.09 -9.77 4.99
N ALA A 14 8.86 -9.68 3.68
CA ALA A 14 8.04 -8.64 3.07
C ALA A 14 6.60 -8.65 3.61
N ALA A 15 5.95 -9.82 3.65
CA ALA A 15 4.61 -9.97 4.19
C ALA A 15 4.54 -9.54 5.67
N ASN A 16 5.51 -9.95 6.49
CA ASN A 16 5.55 -9.57 7.90
C ASN A 16 5.81 -8.06 8.07
N LYS A 17 6.71 -7.47 7.29
CA LYS A 17 6.94 -6.01 7.31
C LYS A 17 5.69 -5.22 6.96
N VAL A 18 4.97 -5.61 5.91
CA VAL A 18 3.71 -4.97 5.52
C VAL A 18 2.67 -5.07 6.64
N LYS A 19 2.53 -6.24 7.27
CA LYS A 19 1.62 -6.41 8.42
C LYS A 19 1.98 -5.48 9.58
N MET A 20 3.26 -5.36 9.93
CA MET A 20 3.70 -4.49 11.02
C MET A 20 3.43 -3.01 10.72
N ILE A 21 3.68 -2.58 9.48
CA ILE A 21 3.39 -1.20 9.05
C ILE A 21 1.89 -0.93 9.15
N ILE A 22 1.05 -1.81 8.58
CA ILE A 22 -0.41 -1.64 8.61
C ILE A 22 -0.93 -1.66 10.04
N ALA A 23 -0.46 -2.59 10.89
CA ALA A 23 -0.88 -2.66 12.29
C ALA A 23 -0.57 -1.35 13.04
N ARG A 24 0.61 -0.77 12.83
CA ARG A 24 0.96 0.52 13.45
C ARG A 24 0.10 1.65 12.91
N LEU A 25 -0.13 1.70 11.59
CA LEU A 25 -0.99 2.71 10.98
C LEU A 25 -2.41 2.64 11.52
N SER A 26 -2.98 1.44 11.68
CA SER A 26 -4.34 1.27 12.20
C SER A 26 -4.50 1.60 13.68
N LEU A 27 -3.46 1.44 14.50
CA LEU A 27 -3.53 1.72 15.94
C LEU A 27 -3.30 3.20 16.27
N ASP A 28 -2.42 3.86 15.52
CA ASP A 28 -1.95 5.19 15.84
C ASP A 28 -2.58 6.29 15.00
N TYR A 29 -3.24 5.95 13.88
CA TYR A 29 -3.68 6.95 12.91
C TYR A 29 -5.09 6.69 12.37
N ASP A 30 -5.83 7.78 12.23
CA ASP A 30 -7.01 7.85 11.38
C ASP A 30 -6.57 8.20 9.95
N LEU A 31 -6.88 7.30 9.02
CA LEU A 31 -6.60 7.47 7.58
C LEU A 31 -7.89 7.86 6.86
N LYS A 32 -7.84 8.91 6.05
CA LYS A 32 -9.01 9.38 5.29
C LYS A 32 -8.61 9.90 3.91
N MET A 33 -9.46 9.66 2.92
CA MET A 33 -9.38 10.33 1.61
C MET A 33 -9.94 11.76 1.73
N PRO A 34 -9.43 12.74 0.95
CA PRO A 34 -10.02 14.07 0.90
C PRO A 34 -11.52 14.02 0.57
N ASP A 35 -12.33 14.90 1.16
CA ASP A 35 -13.81 14.81 1.11
C ASP A 35 -14.41 14.84 -0.32
N ASN A 36 -13.70 15.43 -1.28
CA ASN A 36 -14.14 15.54 -2.68
C ASN A 36 -13.46 14.52 -3.61
N GLU A 37 -12.75 13.52 -3.07
CA GLU A 37 -12.12 12.46 -3.86
C GLU A 37 -13.04 11.23 -4.00
N MET A 38 -12.86 10.49 -5.10
CA MET A 38 -13.54 9.21 -5.30
C MET A 38 -13.29 8.27 -4.13
N GLN A 39 -14.36 7.70 -3.56
CA GLN A 39 -14.28 6.67 -2.54
C GLN A 39 -13.97 5.28 -3.12
N GLU A 40 -13.97 5.16 -4.44
CA GLU A 40 -13.59 3.94 -5.14
C GLU A 40 -12.07 3.85 -5.32
N ARG A 41 -11.58 2.62 -5.56
CA ARG A 41 -10.16 2.38 -5.81
C ARG A 41 -9.72 3.07 -7.10
N TYR A 42 -8.67 3.89 -7.02
CA TYR A 42 -8.06 4.50 -8.21
C TYR A 42 -7.59 3.46 -9.22
N GLN A 43 -7.64 3.84 -10.50
CA GLN A 43 -7.06 3.03 -11.56
C GLN A 43 -5.57 2.80 -11.32
N GLN A 44 -5.11 1.59 -11.63
CA GLN A 44 -3.70 1.24 -11.52
C GLN A 44 -2.92 1.95 -12.62
N ILE A 45 -1.77 2.52 -12.24
CA ILE A 45 -0.78 2.99 -13.19
C ILE A 45 0.20 1.83 -13.39
N GLU A 46 0.41 1.44 -14.64
CA GLU A 46 1.34 0.36 -14.99
C GLU A 46 2.57 0.95 -15.67
N PHE A 47 3.75 0.53 -15.21
CA PHE A 47 5.04 0.88 -15.78
C PHE A 47 5.88 -0.39 -15.94
N GLY A 48 5.68 -1.08 -17.06
CA GLY A 48 6.25 -2.42 -17.27
C GLY A 48 5.81 -3.36 -16.14
N PRO A 49 6.74 -4.00 -15.39
CA PRO A 49 6.38 -4.89 -14.30
C PRO A 49 6.00 -4.16 -12.99
N PHE A 50 6.08 -2.83 -12.96
CA PHE A 50 5.80 -2.03 -11.76
C PHE A 50 4.39 -1.44 -11.78
N ILE A 51 3.75 -1.44 -10.61
CA ILE A 51 2.44 -0.81 -10.39
C ILE A 51 2.61 0.26 -9.31
N PRO A 52 3.19 1.43 -9.64
CA PRO A 52 3.41 2.49 -8.66
C PRO A 52 2.08 3.13 -8.22
N PRO A 53 2.02 3.69 -7.01
CA PRO A 53 0.94 4.59 -6.65
C PRO A 53 1.01 5.86 -7.50
N THR A 54 -0.13 6.50 -7.70
CA THR A 54 -0.17 7.83 -8.34
C THR A 54 0.38 8.90 -7.40
N SER A 55 1.26 9.77 -7.90
CA SER A 55 1.88 10.84 -7.12
C SER A 55 0.99 12.06 -6.91
N ARG A 56 -0.17 12.13 -7.59
CA ARG A 56 -1.09 13.27 -7.53
C ARG A 56 -2.17 13.14 -6.46
N LYS A 57 -2.34 11.95 -5.88
CA LYS A 57 -3.41 11.69 -4.90
C LYS A 57 -2.85 11.80 -3.49
N ILE A 58 -3.64 12.42 -2.62
CA ILE A 58 -3.25 12.73 -1.24
C ILE A 58 -4.03 11.80 -0.31
N LEU A 59 -3.34 11.29 0.72
CA LEU A 59 -3.95 10.58 1.84
C LEU A 59 -3.85 11.48 3.08
N MET A 60 -4.98 11.73 3.75
CA MET A 60 -5.00 12.49 5.00
C MET A 60 -4.72 11.53 6.16
N ILE A 61 -3.77 11.89 7.01
CA ILE A 61 -3.30 11.08 8.12
C ILE A 61 -3.37 11.94 9.39
N LYS A 62 -4.17 11.50 10.36
CA LYS A 62 -4.26 12.16 11.67
C LYS A 62 -3.81 11.18 12.74
N LYS A 63 -2.90 11.61 13.61
CA LYS A 63 -2.51 10.80 14.78
C LYS A 63 -3.64 10.81 15.81
N VAL A 64 -3.97 9.63 16.33
CA VAL A 64 -4.95 9.42 17.42
C VAL A 64 -4.30 9.71 18.77
#